data_AF-A0A1Q5UEA8-F1
#
_entry.id   AF-A0A1Q5UEA8-F1
#
_cell.length_a   1.000
_cell.length_b   1.000
_cell.length_c   1.000
_cell.angle_alpha   90.00
_cell.angle_beta   90.00
_cell.angle_gamma   90.00
#
_symmetry.space_group_name_H-M   'P 1'
#
loop_
_entity.id
_entity.type
_entity.pdbx_description
1 polymer ?
#
loop_
_entity_poly.entity_id
_entity_poly.type
_entity_poly.pdbx_seq_one_letter_code
_entity_poly.pdbx_strand_id
1 'polypeptide(L)'
;MKLSIFLPLAAFLSMTAAEIAIINDGNRCLTEAAAVAGCISQYDTACTCTSPAFRDTVQVCLKDACTAEDAEGMINLFRTNCARVTS
;
A
#
# COMPACT_ATOMS: atom_id res chain seq x y z
N MET A 1 -36.18 13.96 26.98
CA MET A 1 -35.15 13.59 25.99
C MET A 1 -33.98 12.96 26.72
N LYS A 2 -33.72 11.66 26.54
CA LYS A 2 -32.49 11.01 27.01
C LYS A 2 -32.13 9.98 25.94
N LEU A 3 -31.59 10.47 24.83
CA LEU A 3 -31.06 9.61 23.77
C LEU A 3 -29.92 8.81 24.37
N SER A 4 -30.04 7.49 24.29
CA SER A 4 -29.02 6.51 24.64
C SER A 4 -27.73 6.81 23.88
N ILE A 5 -26.80 7.50 24.54
CA ILE A 5 -25.40 7.63 24.11
C ILE A 5 -24.70 6.32 24.49
N PHE A 6 -25.07 5.25 23.81
CA PHE A 6 -24.29 4.01 23.77
C PHE A 6 -23.91 3.80 22.30
N LEU A 7 -23.18 4.76 21.72
CA LEU A 7 -22.39 4.45 20.54
C LEU A 7 -21.37 3.40 20.97
N PRO A 8 -21.37 2.21 20.34
CA PRO A 8 -20.52 1.13 20.79
C PRO A 8 -19.08 1.53 20.51
N LEU A 9 -18.27 1.58 21.57
CA LEU A 9 -16.81 1.67 21.51
C LEU A 9 -16.18 0.55 20.65
N ALA A 10 -16.97 -0.44 20.20
CA ALA A 10 -16.58 -1.47 19.24
C ALA A 10 -16.37 -0.95 17.80
N ALA A 11 -16.91 0.22 17.43
CA ALA A 11 -16.70 0.79 16.09
C ALA A 11 -15.26 1.32 15.87
N PHE A 12 -14.46 1.45 16.93
CA PHE A 12 -13.07 1.90 16.85
C PHE A 12 -12.03 0.77 16.95
N LEU A 13 -12.47 -0.47 17.21
CA LEU A 13 -11.59 -1.65 17.34
C LEU A 13 -11.65 -2.57 16.11
N SER A 14 -12.30 -2.15 15.04
CA SER A 14 -12.47 -2.94 13.82
C SER A 14 -11.26 -2.93 12.88
N MET A 15 -10.06 -2.56 13.36
CA MET A 15 -8.83 -2.89 12.62
C MET A 15 -8.61 -4.39 12.73
N THR A 16 -9.09 -5.11 11.73
CA THR A 16 -8.89 -6.55 11.63
C THR A 16 -7.40 -6.83 11.41
N ALA A 17 -6.90 -7.97 11.90
CA ALA A 17 -5.51 -8.36 11.68
C ALA A 17 -5.14 -8.43 10.19
N ALA A 18 -6.14 -8.64 9.32
CA ALA A 18 -5.99 -8.58 7.87
C ALA A 18 -5.58 -7.18 7.37
N GLU A 19 -6.15 -6.10 7.90
CA GLU A 19 -5.80 -4.72 7.52
C GLU A 19 -4.37 -4.34 7.92
N ILE A 20 -3.90 -4.86 9.05
CA ILE A 20 -2.51 -4.65 9.50
C ILE A 20 -1.53 -5.43 8.63
N ALA A 21 -1.90 -6.65 8.20
CA ALA A 21 -1.10 -7.46 7.29
C ALA A 21 -0.91 -6.77 5.93
N ILE A 22 -1.98 -6.20 5.36
CA ILE A 22 -1.92 -5.45 4.09
C ILE A 22 -0.91 -4.31 4.16
N ILE A 23 -0.90 -3.53 5.25
CA ILE A 23 0.02 -2.41 5.44
C ILE A 23 1.48 -2.90 5.55
N ASN A 24 1.70 -4.02 6.25
CA ASN A 24 3.04 -4.55 6.47
C ASN A 24 3.62 -5.17 5.19
N ASP A 25 2.83 -6.00 4.50
CA ASP A 25 3.24 -6.65 3.26
C ASP A 25 3.41 -5.63 2.12
N GLY A 26 2.50 -4.66 2.02
CA GLY A 26 2.62 -3.55 1.08
C GLY A 26 3.91 -2.75 1.27
N ASN A 27 4.21 -2.33 2.50
CA ASN A 27 5.43 -1.59 2.79
C ASN A 27 6.70 -2.40 2.54
N ARG A 28 6.69 -3.70 2.88
CA ARG A 28 7.80 -4.62 2.59
C ARG A 28 8.05 -4.69 1.09
N CYS A 29 7.01 -4.93 0.28
CA CYS A 29 7.13 -5.03 -1.16
C CYS A 29 7.65 -3.74 -1.81
N LEU A 30 7.18 -2.58 -1.35
CA LEU A 30 7.66 -1.28 -1.83
C LEU A 30 9.14 -1.05 -1.48
N THR A 31 9.57 -1.45 -0.29
CA THR A 31 10.95 -1.31 0.17
C THR A 31 11.90 -2.21 -0.62
N GLU A 32 11.51 -3.47 -0.83
CA GLU A 32 12.27 -4.44 -1.64
C GLU A 32 12.41 -3.95 -3.08
N ALA A 33 11.31 -3.50 -3.69
CA ALA A 33 11.33 -2.97 -5.03
C ALA A 33 12.20 -1.72 -5.17
N ALA A 34 12.23 -0.84 -4.15
CA ALA A 34 13.13 0.33 -4.14
C ALA A 34 14.59 -0.10 -4.19
N ALA A 35 14.96 -1.09 -3.37
CA ALA A 35 16.31 -1.64 -3.34
C ALA A 35 16.70 -2.29 -4.68
N VAL A 36 15.81 -3.11 -5.27
CA VAL A 36 16.04 -3.76 -6.58
C VAL A 36 16.18 -2.74 -7.71
N ALA A 37 15.37 -1.68 -7.68
CA ALA A 37 15.40 -0.62 -8.68
C ALA A 37 16.56 0.37 -8.52
N GLY A 38 17.30 0.32 -7.40
CA GLY A 38 18.35 1.27 -7.07
C GLY A 38 17.81 2.67 -6.69
N CYS A 39 16.54 2.76 -6.27
CA CYS A 39 15.97 4.01 -5.76
C CYS A 39 16.44 4.27 -4.33
N ILE A 40 16.48 5.55 -3.93
CA ILE A 40 16.95 5.93 -2.57
C ILE A 40 16.03 5.31 -1.49
N SER A 41 14.74 5.27 -1.77
CA SER A 41 13.73 4.62 -0.93
C SER A 41 12.45 4.41 -1.73
N GLN A 42 11.47 3.73 -1.13
CA GLN A 42 10.12 3.64 -1.68
C GLN A 42 9.41 5.00 -1.83
N TYR A 43 9.90 6.04 -1.14
CA TYR A 43 9.36 7.40 -1.19
C TYR A 43 10.04 8.28 -2.25
N ASP A 44 11.07 7.78 -2.92
CA ASP A 44 11.74 8.48 -4.03
C ASP A 44 10.88 8.40 -5.29
N THR A 45 9.78 9.15 -5.31
CA THR A 45 8.78 9.08 -6.39
C THR A 45 9.33 9.48 -7.75
N ALA A 46 10.40 10.27 -7.81
CA ALA A 46 11.09 10.57 -9.05
C ALA A 46 11.72 9.30 -9.67
N CYS A 47 12.27 8.41 -8.84
CA CYS A 47 12.82 7.14 -9.26
C CYS A 47 11.75 6.04 -9.37
N THR A 48 10.95 5.82 -8.32
CA THR A 48 10.03 4.67 -8.24
C THR A 48 8.93 4.73 -9.29
N CYS A 49 8.46 5.92 -9.67
CA CYS A 49 7.43 6.07 -10.70
C CYS A 49 7.95 5.94 -12.13
N THR A 50 9.25 6.10 -12.35
CA THR A 50 9.86 6.00 -13.68
C THR A 50 10.55 4.66 -13.91
N SER A 51 10.87 3.93 -12.86
CA SER A 51 11.58 2.65 -12.91
C SER A 51 10.63 1.48 -13.25
N PRO A 52 10.82 0.80 -14.41
CA PRO A 52 10.13 -0.45 -14.71
C PRO A 52 10.47 -1.55 -13.71
N ALA A 53 11.75 -1.62 -13.29
CA ALA A 53 12.22 -2.61 -12.33
C ALA A 53 11.50 -2.49 -10.98
N PHE A 54 11.26 -1.26 -10.51
CA PHE A 54 10.45 -1.02 -9.32
C PHE A 54 9.04 -1.57 -9.49
N ARG A 55 8.34 -1.14 -10.54
CA ARG A 55 6.95 -1.53 -10.81
C ARG A 55 6.78 -3.04 -10.92
N ASP A 56 7.66 -3.70 -11.66
CA ASP A 56 7.56 -5.14 -11.91
C ASP A 56 7.83 -5.92 -10.61
N THR A 57 8.80 -5.48 -9.79
CA THR A 57 9.09 -6.09 -8.48
C THR A 57 7.93 -5.91 -7.50
N VAL A 58 7.35 -4.71 -7.40
CA VAL A 58 6.17 -4.45 -6.56
C VAL A 58 5.02 -5.37 -6.98
N GLN A 59 4.74 -5.48 -8.29
CA GLN A 59 3.65 -6.30 -8.79
C GLN A 59 3.83 -7.77 -8.45
N VAL A 60 5.05 -8.30 -8.58
CA VAL A 60 5.35 -9.70 -8.22
C VAL A 60 5.22 -9.91 -6.71
N CYS A 61 5.82 -9.04 -5.90
CA CYS A 61 5.77 -9.18 -4.45
C CYS A 61 4.34 -9.07 -3.89
N LEU A 62 3.55 -8.11 -4.36
CA LEU A 62 2.15 -7.95 -3.90
C LEU A 62 1.28 -9.16 -4.26
N LYS A 63 1.50 -9.78 -5.42
CA LYS A 63 0.76 -10.99 -5.82
C LYS A 63 1.11 -12.22 -4.98
N ASP A 64 2.31 -12.25 -4.40
CA ASP A 64 2.77 -13.33 -3.53
C ASP A 64 2.36 -13.10 -2.07
N ALA A 65 2.36 -11.84 -1.62
CA ALA A 65 2.16 -11.48 -0.23
C ALA A 65 0.71 -11.12 0.14
N CYS A 66 -0.08 -10.62 -0.81
CA CYS A 66 -1.41 -10.07 -0.54
C CYS A 66 -2.53 -10.87 -1.23
N THR A 67 -3.78 -10.63 -0.81
CA THR A 67 -4.95 -11.06 -1.60
C THR A 67 -4.97 -10.35 -2.95
N ALA A 68 -5.71 -10.89 -3.91
CA ALA A 68 -5.83 -10.29 -5.23
C ALA A 68 -6.43 -8.88 -5.15
N GLU A 69 -7.46 -8.69 -4.32
CA GLU A 69 -8.10 -7.39 -4.11
C GLU A 69 -7.14 -6.35 -3.52
N ASP A 70 -6.36 -6.73 -2.50
CA ASP A 70 -5.42 -5.83 -1.83
C ASP A 70 -4.24 -5.47 -2.74
N ALA A 71 -3.72 -6.44 -3.48
CA ALA A 71 -2.67 -6.23 -4.46
C ALA A 71 -3.12 -5.24 -5.54
N GLU A 72 -4.33 -5.41 -6.09
CA GLU A 72 -4.89 -4.50 -7.09
C GLU A 72 -5.12 -3.09 -6.51
N GLY A 73 -5.65 -3.00 -5.28
CA GLY A 73 -5.85 -1.74 -4.58
C GLY A 73 -4.53 -0.96 -4.40
N MET A 74 -3.48 -1.66 -3.94
CA MET A 74 -2.14 -1.08 -3.76
C MET A 74 -1.51 -0.66 -5.09
N ILE A 75 -1.64 -1.46 -6.15
CA ILE A 75 -1.14 -1.11 -7.50
C ILE A 75 -1.85 0.14 -8.03
N ASN A 76 -3.17 0.24 -7.87
CA ASN A 76 -3.94 1.40 -8.30
C ASN A 76 -3.57 2.66 -7.51
N LEU A 77 -3.38 2.54 -6.20
CA LEU A 77 -2.91 3.64 -5.36
C LEU A 77 -1.53 4.13 -5.81
N PHE A 78 -0.60 3.22 -6.05
CA PHE A 78 0.72 3.56 -6.55
C PHE A 78 0.66 4.27 -7.91
N ARG A 79 -0.12 3.74 -8.87
CA ARG A 79 -0.32 4.37 -10.18
C ARG A 79 -0.89 5.79 -10.06
N THR A 80 -1.88 5.96 -9.19
CA THR A 80 -2.52 7.26 -8.94
C THR A 80 -1.54 8.26 -8.35
N ASN A 81 -0.73 7.82 -7.38
CA ASN A 81 0.30 8.67 -6.77
C ASN A 81 1.35 9.09 -7.79
N CYS A 82 1.81 8.18 -8.66
CA CYS A 82 2.76 8.49 -9.71
C CYS A 82 2.21 9.49 -10.73
N ALA A 83 0.95 9.35 -11.14
CA ALA A 83 0.31 10.30 -12.06
C ALA A 83 0.30 11.74 -11.51
N ARG A 84 0.22 11.92 -10.19
CA ARG A 84 0.27 13.23 -9.52
C ARG A 84 1.67 13.85 -9.45
N VAL A 85 2.71 13.03 -9.49
CA VAL A 85 4.11 13.49 -9.42
C VAL A 85 4.63 13.89 -10.81
N THR A 86 4.06 13.31 -11.86
CA THR A 86 4.44 13.57 -13.26
C THR A 86 3.62 14.68 -13.95
N SER A 87 2.68 15.34 -13.25
CA SER A 87 1.91 16.48 -13.77
C SER A 87 2.55 17.82 -13.41
#